data_AF-A0A1M5WC52-F1
#
_entry.id   AF-A0A1M5WC52-F1
#
_cell.length_a   1.000
_cell.length_b   1.000
_cell.length_c   1.000
_cell.angle_alpha   90.00
_cell.angle_beta   90.00
_cell.angle_gamma   90.00
#
_symmetry.space_group_name_H-M   'P 1'
#
loop_
_entity.id
_entity.type
_entity.pdbx_description
1 polymer ?
#
loop_
_entity_poly.entity_id
_entity_poly.type
_entity_poly.pdbx_seq_one_letter_code
_entity_poly.pdbx_strand_id
1 'polypeptide(L)'
;MVFTGFKEKAAHNIYKMGILLGGLLLLIICIMNILVLGPSIAGMYNYSTYATFKRINLGGLFERVEIVIALVFFIGVVTKVSICLLATCKGVSKLFNFNDYKVIVFPMGVSMVILSITFYDSLMDVPFFALHLWPYYSFLFQVILPIIIFIASELHIKLKNQPMKSNNKV
;
A
#
# COMPACT_ATOMS: atom_id res chain seq x y z
N MET A 1 16.16 7.47 10.26
CA MET A 1 15.51 8.63 10.89
C MET A 1 15.12 9.59 9.76
N VAL A 2 13.89 9.52 9.26
CA VAL A 2 13.39 10.36 8.13
C VAL A 2 12.26 11.29 8.58
N PHE A 3 11.69 11.07 9.77
CA PHE A 3 10.51 11.80 10.26
C PHE A 3 10.81 12.92 11.27
N THR A 4 12.07 13.30 11.48
CA THR A 4 12.45 14.27 12.53
C THR A 4 12.26 15.75 12.14
N GLY A 5 11.69 16.05 10.97
CA GLY A 5 11.63 17.43 10.42
C GLY A 5 10.28 18.14 10.49
N PHE A 6 9.19 17.52 10.98
CA PHE A 6 7.87 18.14 10.95
C PHE A 6 7.50 18.78 12.30
N LYS A 7 7.01 20.03 12.28
CA LYS A 7 6.26 20.62 13.41
C LYS A 7 5.05 19.73 13.68
N GLU A 8 5.03 19.04 14.82
CA GLU A 8 4.04 17.99 15.16
C GLU A 8 2.57 18.39 14.91
N LYS A 9 2.19 19.64 15.24
CA LYS A 9 0.82 20.14 15.02
C LYS A 9 0.44 20.28 13.55
N ALA A 10 1.38 20.68 12.68
CA ALA A 10 1.11 20.83 11.25
C ALA A 10 0.98 19.46 10.56
N ALA A 11 1.82 18.50 10.92
CA ALA A 11 1.77 17.14 10.38
C ALA A 11 0.43 16.46 10.67
N HIS A 12 -0.11 16.62 11.88
CA HIS A 12 -1.36 16.01 12.28
C HIS A 12 -2.57 16.56 11.49
N ASN A 13 -2.60 17.87 11.26
CA ASN A 13 -3.67 18.50 10.48
C ASN A 13 -3.59 18.11 8.99
N ILE A 14 -2.39 18.05 8.41
CA ILE A 14 -2.19 17.60 7.04
C ILE A 14 -2.63 16.14 6.87
N TYR A 15 -2.28 15.27 7.83
CA TYR A 15 -2.67 13.85 7.82
C TYR A 15 -4.20 13.68 7.85
N LYS A 16 -4.88 14.37 8.78
CA LYS A 16 -6.36 14.33 8.86
C LYS A 16 -7.02 14.81 7.58
N MET A 17 -6.55 15.95 7.05
CA MET A 17 -7.11 16.52 5.82
C MET A 17 -6.86 15.61 4.61
N GLY A 18 -5.69 15.00 4.51
CA GLY A 18 -5.37 14.04 3.47
C GLY A 18 -6.26 12.79 3.50
N ILE A 19 -6.50 12.23 4.68
CA ILE A 19 -7.41 11.09 4.85
C ILE A 19 -8.84 11.47 4.47
N LEU A 20 -9.32 12.62 4.95
CA LEU A 20 -10.69 13.06 4.70
C LEU A 20 -10.93 13.32 3.21
N LEU A 21 -9.99 14.01 2.55
CA LEU A 21 -10.06 14.30 1.13
C LEU A 21 -9.93 13.02 0.27
N GLY A 22 -9.00 12.13 0.62
CA GLY A 22 -8.86 10.83 -0.06
C GLY A 22 -10.09 9.95 0.09
N GLY A 23 -10.66 9.89 1.30
CA GLY A 23 -11.89 9.15 1.58
C GLY A 23 -13.08 9.70 0.81
N LEU A 24 -13.24 11.03 0.77
CA LEU A 24 -14.31 11.69 0.01
C LEU A 24 -14.19 11.41 -1.50
N LEU A 25 -12.98 11.50 -2.06
CA LEU A 25 -12.73 11.19 -3.47
C LEU A 25 -13.08 9.73 -3.81
N LEU A 26 -12.65 8.78 -2.98
CA LEU A 26 -12.99 7.36 -3.17
C LEU A 26 -14.51 7.13 -3.09
N LEU A 27 -15.18 7.80 -2.15
CA LEU A 27 -16.63 7.69 -1.97
C LEU A 27 -17.37 8.20 -3.22
N ILE A 28 -16.98 9.36 -3.75
CA ILE A 28 -17.55 9.92 -4.99
C ILE A 28 -17.37 8.95 -6.17
N ILE A 29 -16.18 8.36 -6.32
CA ILE A 29 -15.90 7.39 -7.39
C ILE A 29 -16.76 6.13 -7.24
N CYS A 30 -16.90 5.60 -6.02
CA CYS A 30 -17.76 4.44 -5.76
C CYS A 30 -19.22 4.71 -6.11
N ILE A 31 -19.75 5.87 -5.68
CA ILE A 31 -21.12 6.30 -6.01
C ILE A 31 -21.28 6.38 -7.53
N MET A 32 -20.38 7.08 -8.22
CA MET A 32 -20.40 7.20 -9.69
C MET A 32 -20.43 5.84 -10.39
N ASN A 33 -19.58 4.90 -9.97
CA ASN A 33 -19.53 3.56 -10.55
C ASN A 33 -20.86 2.81 -10.38
N ILE A 34 -21.49 2.89 -9.20
CA ILE A 34 -22.78 2.24 -8.93
C ILE A 34 -23.90 2.88 -9.75
N LEU A 35 -23.93 4.21 -9.87
CA LEU A 35 -24.95 4.92 -10.65
C LEU A 35 -24.89 4.62 -12.14
N VAL A 36 -23.69 4.46 -12.71
CA VAL A 36 -23.50 4.21 -14.15
C VAL A 36 -23.65 2.73 -14.52
N LEU A 37 -23.10 1.81 -13.71
CA LEU A 37 -23.18 0.37 -14.02
C LEU A 37 -24.41 -0.31 -13.44
N GLY A 38 -24.98 0.24 -12.37
CA GLY A 38 -25.90 -0.47 -11.49
C GLY A 38 -25.16 -1.36 -10.48
N PRO A 39 -25.78 -1.68 -9.33
CA PRO A 39 -25.12 -2.38 -8.23
C PRO A 39 -24.69 -3.82 -8.57
N SER A 40 -25.46 -4.53 -9.39
CA SER A 40 -25.15 -5.91 -9.79
C SER A 40 -23.92 -6.00 -10.69
N ILE A 41 -23.80 -5.08 -11.65
CA ILE A 41 -22.70 -5.08 -12.62
C ILE A 41 -21.45 -4.47 -11.99
N ALA A 42 -21.59 -3.41 -11.18
CA ALA A 42 -20.46 -2.79 -10.48
C ALA A 42 -19.71 -3.76 -9.57
N GLY A 43 -20.42 -4.71 -8.93
CA GLY A 43 -19.83 -5.73 -8.07
C GLY A 43 -19.19 -6.93 -8.78
N MET A 44 -19.53 -7.17 -10.06
CA MET A 44 -18.90 -8.25 -10.85
C MET A 44 -17.59 -7.83 -11.52
N TYR A 45 -17.42 -6.54 -11.83
CA TYR A 45 -16.18 -6.06 -12.43
C TYR A 45 -15.12 -5.79 -11.36
N ASN A 46 -13.96 -6.45 -11.47
CA ASN A 46 -12.79 -6.16 -10.63
C ASN A 46 -12.25 -4.72 -10.82
N TYR A 47 -12.52 -4.12 -11.98
CA TYR A 47 -12.11 -2.75 -12.33
C TYR A 47 -13.33 -1.92 -12.76
N SER A 48 -14.30 -1.74 -11.86
CA SER A 48 -15.57 -1.08 -12.15
C SER A 48 -15.38 0.34 -12.71
N THR A 49 -14.38 1.10 -12.23
CA THR A 49 -14.07 2.44 -12.76
C THR A 49 -13.74 2.40 -14.25
N TYR A 50 -12.91 1.46 -14.70
CA TYR A 50 -12.59 1.32 -16.12
C TYR A 50 -13.85 1.00 -16.95
N ALA A 51 -14.68 0.07 -16.46
CA ALA A 51 -15.93 -0.29 -17.10
C ALA A 51 -16.96 0.87 -17.11
N THR A 52 -16.94 1.76 -16.11
CA THR A 52 -17.76 2.99 -16.06
C THR A 52 -17.44 3.89 -17.24
N PHE A 53 -16.16 4.19 -17.43
CA PHE A 53 -15.71 5.09 -18.49
C PHE A 53 -15.87 4.49 -19.88
N LYS A 54 -15.80 3.16 -20.01
CA LYS A 54 -16.14 2.46 -21.26
C LYS A 54 -17.59 2.71 -21.71
N ARG A 55 -18.52 2.86 -20.77
CA ARG A 55 -19.95 3.10 -21.07
C ARG A 55 -20.26 4.54 -21.49
N ILE A 56 -19.31 5.46 -21.36
CA ILE A 56 -19.52 6.86 -21.71
C ILE A 56 -19.44 7.00 -23.24
N ASN A 57 -20.60 7.17 -23.89
CA ASN A 57 -20.68 7.50 -25.31
C ASN A 57 -21.32 8.88 -25.50
N LEU A 58 -20.49 9.91 -25.62
CA LEU A 58 -20.89 11.28 -25.95
C LEU A 58 -20.76 11.51 -27.47
N GLY A 59 -21.68 10.90 -28.23
CA GLY A 59 -21.90 11.22 -29.66
C GLY A 59 -20.71 11.00 -30.59
N GLY A 60 -19.85 10.01 -30.34
CA GLY A 60 -18.76 9.60 -31.25
C GLY A 60 -17.42 10.34 -31.10
N LEU A 61 -17.31 11.37 -30.24
CA LEU A 61 -16.04 12.10 -30.02
C LEU A 61 -15.24 11.64 -28.79
N PHE A 62 -15.90 11.12 -27.75
CA PHE A 62 -15.28 10.67 -26.50
C PHE A 62 -15.24 9.13 -26.32
N GLU A 63 -15.33 8.38 -27.42
CA GLU A 63 -15.42 6.92 -27.38
C GLU A 63 -14.10 6.22 -26.99
N ARG A 64 -12.97 6.94 -27.01
CA ARG A 64 -11.62 6.40 -26.70
C ARG A 64 -11.04 6.86 -25.36
N VAL A 65 -11.82 7.47 -24.48
CA VAL A 65 -11.36 7.90 -23.15
C VAL A 65 -10.96 6.69 -22.28
N GLU A 66 -11.57 5.52 -22.53
CA GLU A 66 -11.21 4.24 -21.93
C GLU A 66 -9.70 3.94 -22.03
N ILE A 67 -9.07 4.24 -23.17
CA ILE A 67 -7.65 3.96 -23.43
C ILE A 67 -6.76 4.80 -22.52
N VAL A 68 -7.10 6.08 -22.31
CA VAL A 68 -6.33 6.99 -21.45
C VAL A 68 -6.34 6.48 -20.00
N ILE A 69 -7.50 6.00 -19.54
CA ILE A 69 -7.64 5.48 -18.18
C ILE A 69 -6.86 4.18 -18.01
N ALA A 70 -6.93 3.26 -18.98
CA ALA A 70 -6.10 2.06 -18.97
C ALA A 70 -4.61 2.39 -18.88
N LEU A 71 -4.14 3.40 -19.63
CA LEU A 71 -2.74 3.85 -19.58
C LEU A 71 -2.36 4.39 -18.21
N VAL A 72 -3.22 5.22 -17.58
CA VAL A 72 -2.97 5.74 -16.22
C VAL A 72 -2.90 4.59 -15.20
N PHE A 73 -3.81 3.63 -15.27
CA PHE A 73 -3.77 2.43 -14.42
C PHE A 73 -2.49 1.63 -14.63
N PHE A 74 -2.10 1.41 -15.90
CA PHE A 74 -0.90 0.67 -16.24
C PHE A 74 0.37 1.34 -15.70
N ILE A 75 0.53 2.64 -15.93
CA ILE A 75 1.67 3.42 -15.40
C ILE A 75 1.68 3.37 -13.86
N GLY A 76 0.51 3.47 -13.23
CA GLY A 76 0.37 3.36 -11.78
C GLY A 76 0.83 2.01 -11.23
N VAL A 77 0.43 0.91 -11.88
CA VAL A 77 0.84 -0.44 -11.49
C VAL A 77 2.34 -0.64 -11.68
N VAL A 78 2.90 -0.25 -12.83
CA VAL A 78 4.35 -0.36 -13.10
C VAL A 78 5.15 0.45 -12.08
N THR A 79 4.72 1.67 -11.78
CA THR A 79 5.38 2.54 -10.80
C THR A 79 5.32 1.92 -9.39
N LYS A 80 4.15 1.43 -8.97
CA LYS A 80 3.97 0.76 -7.69
C LYS A 80 4.89 -0.45 -7.56
N VAL A 81 4.90 -1.34 -8.56
CA VAL A 81 5.74 -2.54 -8.57
C VAL A 81 7.22 -2.16 -8.50
N SER A 82 7.66 -1.16 -9.27
CA SER A 82 9.05 -0.71 -9.28
C SER A 82 9.50 -0.17 -7.92
N ILE A 83 8.67 0.66 -7.28
CA ILE A 83 8.96 1.21 -5.95
C ILE A 83 8.98 0.10 -4.89
N CYS A 84 8.03 -0.83 -4.94
CA CYS A 84 7.99 -1.97 -4.02
C CYS A 84 9.22 -2.86 -4.17
N LEU A 85 9.61 -3.21 -5.40
CA LEU A 85 10.81 -4.03 -5.65
C LEU A 85 12.07 -3.33 -5.12
N LEU A 86 12.21 -2.03 -5.40
CA LEU A 86 13.34 -1.24 -4.91
C LEU A 86 13.37 -1.16 -3.37
N ALA A 87 12.21 -0.96 -2.74
CA ALA A 87 12.10 -0.95 -1.28
C ALA A 87 12.50 -2.30 -0.67
N THR A 88 12.03 -3.41 -1.24
CA THR A 88 12.39 -4.76 -0.82
C THR A 88 13.88 -5.02 -0.98
N CYS A 89 14.47 -4.69 -2.13
CA CYS A 89 15.90 -4.88 -2.37
C CYS A 89 16.75 -4.09 -1.37
N LYS A 90 16.40 -2.83 -1.08
CA LYS A 90 17.09 -2.02 -0.06
C LYS A 90 16.89 -2.57 1.35
N GLY A 91 15.68 -3.04 1.68
CA GLY A 91 15.38 -3.65 2.97
C GLY A 91 16.21 -4.90 3.21
N VAL A 92 16.29 -5.79 2.22
CA VAL A 92 17.07 -7.03 2.28
C VAL A 92 18.57 -6.72 2.32
N SER A 93 19.04 -5.79 1.48
CA SER A 93 20.45 -5.34 1.50
C SER A 93 20.86 -4.90 2.90
N LYS A 94 19.97 -4.20 3.62
CA LYS A 94 20.23 -3.74 4.98
C LYS A 94 20.11 -4.84 6.03
N LEU A 95 19.22 -5.81 5.84
CA LEU A 95 19.04 -6.93 6.76
C LEU A 95 20.26 -7.87 6.74
N PHE A 96 20.84 -8.10 5.56
CA PHE A 96 21.99 -9.00 5.37
C PHE A 96 23.33 -8.25 5.23
N ASN A 97 23.36 -6.94 5.46
CA ASN A 97 24.56 -6.09 5.36
C ASN A 97 25.32 -6.18 4.02
N PHE A 98 24.58 -6.24 2.90
CA PHE A 98 25.19 -6.13 1.58
C PHE A 98 25.53 -4.67 1.25
N ASN A 99 26.72 -4.45 0.67
CA ASN A 99 27.22 -3.12 0.28
C ASN A 99 26.44 -2.51 -0.88
N ASP A 100 25.96 -3.32 -1.83
CA ASP A 100 25.26 -2.86 -3.03
C ASP A 100 23.93 -3.58 -3.25
N TYR A 101 22.85 -2.79 -3.29
CA TYR A 101 21.50 -3.31 -3.55
C TYR A 101 21.36 -3.91 -4.96
N LYS A 102 22.18 -3.47 -5.92
CA LYS A 102 22.13 -3.89 -7.33
C LYS A 102 22.32 -5.41 -7.52
N VAL A 103 23.15 -6.02 -6.68
CA VAL A 103 23.44 -7.46 -6.72
C VAL A 103 22.20 -8.28 -6.36
N ILE A 104 21.32 -7.72 -5.50
CA ILE A 104 20.14 -8.39 -4.97
C ILE A 104 18.90 -8.16 -5.86
N VAL A 105 18.93 -7.15 -6.74
CA VAL A 105 17.79 -6.83 -7.62
C VAL A 105 17.40 -8.02 -8.48
N PHE A 106 18.37 -8.70 -9.07
CA PHE A 106 18.12 -9.85 -9.93
C PHE A 106 17.45 -11.03 -9.17
N PRO A 107 18.02 -11.58 -8.08
CA PRO A 107 17.37 -12.68 -7.36
C PRO A 107 16.00 -12.28 -6.78
N MET A 108 15.82 -11.03 -6.35
CA MET A 108 14.51 -10.55 -5.86
C MET A 108 13.47 -10.42 -6.97
N GLY A 109 13.87 -9.93 -8.14
CA GLY A 109 13.00 -9.86 -9.31
C GLY A 109 12.54 -11.25 -9.76
N VAL A 110 13.45 -12.22 -9.83
CA VAL A 110 13.12 -13.61 -10.17
C VAL A 110 12.19 -14.21 -9.10
N SER A 111 12.49 -14.00 -7.83
CA SER A 111 11.63 -14.47 -6.73
C SER A 111 10.23 -13.89 -6.84
N MET A 112 10.10 -12.60 -7.11
CA MET A 112 8.81 -11.94 -7.31
C MET A 112 7.98 -12.61 -8.41
N VAL A 113 8.60 -12.95 -9.55
CA VAL A 113 7.91 -13.62 -10.66
C VAL A 113 7.47 -15.03 -10.26
N ILE A 114 8.35 -15.80 -9.61
CA ILE A 114 8.02 -17.15 -9.13
C ILE A 114 6.85 -17.10 -8.15
N LEU A 115 6.90 -16.20 -7.17
CA LEU A 115 5.80 -15.98 -6.23
C LEU A 115 4.49 -15.61 -6.95
N SER A 116 4.54 -14.77 -7.99
CA SER A 116 3.34 -14.43 -8.75
C SER A 116 2.70 -15.64 -9.41
N ILE A 117 3.50 -16.55 -9.96
CA ILE A 117 3.00 -17.76 -10.63
C ILE A 117 2.47 -18.76 -9.60
N THR A 118 3.12 -18.90 -8.45
CA THR A 118 2.67 -19.82 -7.38
C THR A 118 1.40 -19.36 -6.67
N PHE A 119 1.18 -18.05 -6.53
CA PHE A 119 0.04 -17.51 -5.79
C PHE A 119 -1.22 -17.33 -6.64
N TYR A 120 -1.09 -17.20 -7.96
CA TYR A 120 -2.20 -16.92 -8.86
C TYR A 120 -2.15 -17.81 -10.09
N ASP A 121 -3.00 -18.83 -10.12
CA ASP A 121 -3.18 -19.69 -11.30
C ASP A 121 -4.01 -18.98 -12.39
N SER A 122 -4.93 -18.10 -11.97
CA SER A 122 -5.81 -17.33 -12.85
C SER A 122 -6.02 -15.90 -12.34
N LEU A 123 -6.34 -14.99 -13.27
CA LEU A 123 -6.79 -13.63 -12.96
C LEU A 123 -8.08 -13.62 -12.10
N MET A 124 -8.85 -14.71 -12.11
CA MET A 124 -10.04 -14.84 -11.25
C MET A 124 -9.71 -15.06 -9.76
N ASP A 125 -8.49 -15.50 -9.44
CA ASP A 125 -8.08 -15.78 -8.05
C ASP A 125 -7.64 -14.51 -7.30
N VAL A 126 -7.29 -13.46 -8.04
CA VAL A 126 -6.87 -12.16 -7.52
C VAL A 126 -7.91 -11.55 -6.55
N PRO A 127 -9.20 -11.42 -6.90
CA PRO A 127 -10.21 -10.91 -5.96
C PRO A 127 -10.44 -11.83 -4.76
N PHE A 128 -10.37 -13.15 -4.94
CA PHE A 128 -10.49 -14.09 -3.84
C PHE A 128 -9.37 -13.88 -2.81
N PHE A 129 -8.13 -13.80 -3.28
CA PHE A 129 -6.97 -13.49 -2.46
C PHE A 129 -7.08 -12.12 -1.78
N ALA A 130 -7.52 -11.09 -2.51
CA ALA A 130 -7.65 -9.74 -1.99
C ALA A 130 -8.70 -9.60 -0.87
N LEU A 131 -9.79 -10.38 -0.93
CA LEU A 131 -10.86 -10.34 0.08
C LEU A 131 -10.63 -11.32 1.23
N HIS A 132 -10.02 -12.47 0.98
CA HIS A 132 -9.91 -13.54 1.99
C HIS A 132 -8.53 -13.65 2.61
N LEU A 133 -7.44 -13.50 1.85
CA LEU A 133 -6.08 -13.72 2.37
C LEU A 133 -5.40 -12.41 2.78
N TRP A 134 -5.55 -11.37 1.96
CA TRP A 134 -4.91 -10.09 2.18
C TRP A 134 -5.23 -9.44 3.54
N PRO A 135 -6.49 -9.43 4.04
CA PRO A 135 -6.80 -8.77 5.31
C PRO A 135 -6.04 -9.36 6.50
N TYR A 136 -5.89 -10.69 6.54
CA TYR A 136 -5.13 -11.36 7.61
C TYR A 136 -3.64 -11.04 7.52
N TYR A 137 -3.08 -11.05 6.31
CA TYR A 137 -1.69 -10.69 6.08
C TYR A 137 -1.42 -9.23 6.42
N SER A 138 -2.25 -8.30 5.94
CA SER A 138 -2.07 -6.86 6.17
C SER A 138 -2.24 -6.47 7.63
N PHE A 139 -3.16 -7.13 8.35
CA PHE A 139 -3.39 -6.87 9.78
C PHE A 139 -2.12 -7.05 10.61
N LEU A 140 -1.31 -8.07 10.29
CA LEU A 140 -0.04 -8.31 10.98
C LEU A 140 0.96 -7.16 10.80
N PHE A 141 1.09 -6.64 9.58
CA PHE A 141 2.05 -5.56 9.31
C PHE A 141 1.53 -4.16 9.67
N GLN A 142 0.22 -3.91 9.56
CA GLN A 142 -0.37 -2.61 9.85
C GLN A 142 -0.72 -2.38 11.32
N VAL A 143 -1.04 -3.45 12.06
CA VAL A 143 -1.51 -3.33 13.45
C VAL A 143 -0.49 -3.94 14.41
N ILE A 144 -0.14 -5.21 14.23
CA ILE A 144 0.72 -5.93 15.19
C ILE A 144 2.12 -5.30 15.23
N LEU A 145 2.73 -5.05 14.07
CA LEU A 145 4.09 -4.51 14.00
C LEU A 145 4.22 -3.11 14.64
N PRO A 146 3.35 -2.12 14.36
CA PRO A 146 3.40 -0.83 15.06
C PRO A 146 3.16 -0.94 16.57
N ILE A 147 2.28 -1.83 17.04
CA ILE A 147 2.05 -2.05 18.47
C ILE A 147 3.31 -2.59 19.14
N ILE A 148 4.00 -3.55 18.53
CA ILE A 148 5.27 -4.08 19.06
C ILE A 148 6.31 -2.96 19.15
N ILE A 149 6.46 -2.15 18.11
CA ILE A 149 7.38 -1.00 18.12
C ILE A 149 7.00 -0.01 19.22
N PHE A 150 5.71 0.28 19.40
CA PHE A 150 5.21 1.20 20.41
C PHE A 150 5.52 0.70 21.83
N ILE A 151 5.23 -0.58 22.12
CA ILE A 151 5.52 -1.21 23.42
C ILE A 151 7.03 -1.23 23.67
N ALA A 152 7.84 -1.61 22.68
CA ALA A 152 9.29 -1.63 22.80
C ALA A 152 9.86 -0.23 23.07
N SER A 153 9.31 0.79 22.41
CA SER A 153 9.69 2.19 22.63
C SER A 153 9.35 2.67 24.04
N GLU A 154 8.14 2.40 24.52
CA GLU A 154 7.71 2.71 25.88
C GLU A 154 8.60 2.02 26.94
N LEU A 155 8.92 0.74 26.74
CA LEU A 155 9.80 0.00 27.63
C LEU A 155 11.21 0.58 27.64
N HIS A 156 11.75 0.92 26.47
CA HIS A 156 13.07 1.52 26.35
C HIS A 156 13.15 2.91 27.02
N ILE A 157 12.10 3.73 26.90
CA ILE A 157 12.01 5.04 27.56
C ILE A 157 11.93 4.85 29.09
N LYS A 158 11.15 3.89 29.58
CA LYS A 158 11.06 3.58 31.01
C LYS A 158 12.38 3.08 31.59
N LEU A 159 13.12 2.24 30.85
CA LEU A 159 14.43 1.74 31.27
C LEU A 159 15.49 2.87 31.29
N LYS A 160 15.45 3.81 30.34
CA LYS A 160 16.36 4.97 30.30
C LYS A 160 16.05 6.01 31.39
N ASN A 161 14.79 6.12 31.80
CA ASN A 161 14.33 7.08 32.81
C ASN A 161 14.40 6.54 34.26
N GLN A 162 14.83 5.30 34.49
CA GLN A 162 15.16 4.84 35.84
C GLN A 162 16.47 5.52 36.27
N PRO A 163 16.49 6.36 37.33
CA PRO A 163 17.74 6.87 37.86
C PRO A 163 18.54 5.67 38.37
N MET A 164 19.81 5.56 37.98
CA MET A 164 20.72 4.55 38.52
C MET A 164 20.60 4.57 40.05
N LYS A 165 19.97 3.55 40.64
CA LYS A 165 20.03 3.30 42.07
C LYS A 165 21.50 3.10 42.39
N SER A 166 22.15 4.16 42.86
CA SER A 166 23.47 4.14 43.48
C SER A 166 23.47 3.02 44.51
N ASN A 167 24.14 1.93 44.15
CA ASN A 167 24.41 0.82 45.06
C ASN A 167 25.58 1.23 45.95
N ASN A 168 25.33 2.14 46.89
CA ASN A 168 26.18 2.31 48.06
C ASN A 168 25.58 1.47 49.19
N LYS A 169 26.05 0.24 49.32
CA LYS A 169 25.97 -0.51 50.57
C LYS A 169 27.39 -0.76 51.07
N VAL A 170 27.67 -0.03 52.15
CA VAL A 170 28.52 -0.32 53.32
C VAL A 170 30.00 -0.59 53.08
#